data_AF-A0A941IXT2-F1
#
_entry.id   AF-A0A941IXT2-F1
#
_cell.length_a   1.000
_cell.length_b   1.000
_cell.length_c   1.000
_cell.angle_alpha   90.00
_cell.angle_beta   90.00
_cell.angle_gamma   90.00
#
_symmetry.space_group_name_H-M   'P 1'
#
loop_
_entity.id
_entity.type
_entity.pdbx_description
1 polymer ?
#
loop_
_entity_poly.entity_id
_entity_poly.type
_entity_poly.pdbx_seq_one_letter_code
_entity_poly.pdbx_strand_id
1 'polypeptide(L)'
;MRKVLMLSLLVALGLSACEKDEVSYPYSYVCYVVTDGTLRVYTEKGEVHDQDIKERFYNQMQKVISSGAGEDTYGELVITYHNVSDITIDGFGERHDGKAYKKDDVLIWEYPYKLKSYGWAPYSSLWPINYEVLPMPLTSGYSEVIEYNPCIFAKRSNGRVYLPMIQRLVLSYFYSDNQPNVYRTQDNNVYDYSFHDQPEFYMTENDTLVVYEYAIEMKKQ
;
A
#
# COMPACT_ATOMS: atom_id res chain seq x y z
N MET A 1 -27.74 -53.46 -12.19
CA MET A 1 -28.40 -52.25 -11.62
C MET A 1 -27.47 -51.39 -10.77
N ARG A 2 -26.61 -51.92 -9.89
CA ARG A 2 -25.66 -51.10 -9.08
C ARG A 2 -24.71 -50.18 -9.88
N LYS A 3 -24.25 -50.59 -11.07
CA LYS A 3 -23.32 -49.79 -11.90
C LYS A 3 -23.96 -48.58 -12.58
N VAL A 4 -25.27 -48.63 -12.87
CA VAL A 4 -26.00 -47.51 -13.50
C VAL A 4 -26.26 -46.40 -12.48
N LEU A 5 -26.53 -46.77 -11.22
CA LEU A 5 -26.77 -45.83 -10.12
C LEU A 5 -25.51 -45.03 -9.73
N MET A 6 -24.31 -45.64 -9.85
CA MET A 6 -23.04 -44.94 -9.62
C MET A 6 -22.74 -43.92 -10.72
N LEU A 7 -23.08 -44.23 -11.98
CA LEU A 7 -22.83 -43.33 -13.10
C LEU A 7 -23.71 -42.07 -13.05
N SER A 8 -24.97 -42.21 -12.63
CA SER A 8 -25.87 -41.06 -12.42
C SER A 8 -25.44 -40.15 -11.27
N LEU A 9 -24.83 -40.70 -10.21
CA LEU A 9 -24.34 -39.91 -9.07
C LEU A 9 -23.09 -39.10 -9.43
N LEU A 10 -22.20 -39.65 -10.26
CA LEU A 10 -21.01 -38.95 -10.77
C LEU A 10 -21.35 -37.81 -11.73
N VAL A 11 -22.38 -37.96 -12.56
CA VAL A 11 -22.86 -36.88 -13.45
C VAL A 11 -23.55 -35.77 -12.65
N ALA A 12 -24.31 -36.11 -11.60
CA ALA A 12 -24.93 -35.13 -10.72
C ALA A 12 -23.91 -34.33 -9.90
N LEU A 13 -22.83 -34.98 -9.41
CA LEU A 13 -21.73 -34.31 -8.71
C LEU A 13 -20.86 -33.45 -9.65
N GLY A 14 -20.78 -33.79 -10.94
CA GLY A 14 -20.07 -33.00 -11.95
C GLY A 14 -20.80 -31.71 -12.35
N LEU A 15 -22.13 -31.67 -12.20
CA LEU A 15 -22.95 -30.49 -12.53
C LEU A 15 -23.06 -29.49 -11.36
N SER A 16 -22.83 -29.91 -10.12
CA SER A 16 -22.81 -29.03 -8.95
C SER A 16 -21.44 -28.39 -8.65
N ALA A 17 -20.41 -28.68 -9.44
CA ALA A 17 -19.04 -28.22 -9.19
C ALA A 17 -18.67 -26.93 -9.97
N CYS A 18 -19.63 -26.28 -10.62
CA CYS A 18 -19.38 -25.08 -11.41
C CYS A 18 -20.50 -24.06 -11.22
N GLU A 19 -20.78 -23.68 -9.97
CA GLU A 19 -21.26 -22.33 -9.72
C GLU A 19 -20.10 -21.39 -10.06
N LYS A 20 -19.98 -21.03 -11.34
CA LYS A 20 -19.30 -19.80 -11.70
C LYS A 20 -20.13 -18.72 -11.06
N ASP A 21 -19.64 -18.14 -9.97
CA ASP A 21 -20.12 -16.85 -9.50
C ASP A 21 -20.15 -15.91 -10.71
N GLU A 22 -21.33 -15.68 -11.28
CA GLU A 22 -21.52 -14.70 -12.34
C GLU A 22 -21.30 -13.34 -11.69
N VAL A 23 -20.10 -12.83 -11.87
CA VAL A 23 -19.73 -11.50 -11.42
C VAL A 23 -20.49 -10.49 -12.26
N SER A 24 -21.56 -9.92 -11.69
CA SER A 24 -22.27 -8.79 -12.27
C SER A 24 -21.43 -7.52 -12.14
N TYR A 25 -21.39 -6.74 -13.22
CA TYR A 25 -20.78 -5.41 -13.27
C TYR A 25 -21.86 -4.33 -13.35
N PRO A 26 -21.61 -3.11 -12.86
CA PRO A 26 -20.43 -2.72 -12.09
C PRO A 26 -20.46 -3.27 -10.66
N TYR A 27 -19.30 -3.41 -10.05
CA TYR A 27 -19.16 -3.63 -8.60
C TYR A 27 -17.99 -2.81 -8.07
N SER A 28 -17.99 -2.52 -6.78
CA SER A 28 -16.94 -1.69 -6.18
C SER A 28 -16.27 -2.38 -5.01
N TYR A 29 -14.98 -2.12 -4.82
CA TYR A 29 -14.31 -2.33 -3.54
C TYR A 29 -14.24 -0.99 -2.81
N VAL A 30 -14.72 -0.97 -1.57
CA VAL A 30 -14.62 0.19 -0.69
C VAL A 30 -13.79 -0.17 0.54
N CYS A 31 -13.05 0.80 1.06
CA CYS A 31 -12.39 0.65 2.36
C CYS A 31 -13.43 0.32 3.44
N TYR A 32 -13.14 -0.67 4.28
CA TYR A 32 -14.06 -1.13 5.32
C TYR A 32 -13.50 -1.00 6.72
N VAL A 33 -12.34 -1.62 7.01
CA VAL A 33 -11.74 -1.57 8.33
C VAL A 33 -10.22 -1.68 8.26
N VAL A 34 -9.53 -0.90 9.10
CA VAL A 34 -8.08 -0.98 9.30
C VAL A 34 -7.77 -2.18 10.20
N THR A 35 -6.86 -3.05 9.78
CA THR A 35 -6.36 -4.15 10.60
C THR A 35 -5.37 -3.63 11.63
N ASP A 36 -5.14 -4.42 12.69
CA ASP A 36 -4.01 -4.19 13.57
C ASP A 36 -2.71 -4.16 12.76
N GLY A 37 -1.82 -3.22 13.10
CA GLY A 37 -0.54 -3.05 12.44
C GLY A 37 0.65 -3.45 13.28
N THR A 38 1.81 -3.58 12.63
CA THR A 38 3.09 -3.89 13.23
C THR A 38 3.99 -2.66 13.20
N LEU A 39 4.61 -2.34 14.34
CA LEU A 39 5.60 -1.26 14.43
C LEU A 39 7.02 -1.83 14.27
N ARG A 40 7.82 -1.18 13.43
CA ARG A 40 9.26 -1.39 13.29
C ARG A 40 9.98 -0.06 13.49
N VAL A 41 11.10 -0.09 14.19
CA VAL A 41 11.84 1.12 14.56
C VAL A 41 13.27 0.93 14.09
N TYR A 42 13.79 1.93 13.38
CA TYR A 42 15.13 1.92 12.80
C TYR A 42 15.90 3.14 13.25
N THR A 43 17.17 2.91 13.56
CA THR A 43 18.18 3.94 13.77
C THR A 43 19.25 3.78 12.70
N GLU A 44 20.25 4.65 12.68
CA GLU A 44 21.44 4.46 11.83
C GLU A 44 22.13 3.10 12.08
N LYS A 45 22.04 2.55 13.30
CA LYS A 45 22.62 1.26 13.68
C LYS A 45 21.79 0.05 13.23
N GLY A 46 20.64 0.27 12.58
CA GLY A 46 19.73 -0.77 12.11
C GLY A 46 18.42 -0.85 12.92
N GLU A 47 17.71 -1.96 12.76
CA GLU A 47 16.42 -2.22 13.40
C GLU A 47 16.58 -2.41 14.91
N VAL A 48 15.75 -1.72 15.68
CA VAL A 48 15.64 -1.87 17.12
C VAL A 48 14.73 -3.05 17.41
N HIS A 49 15.29 -4.12 17.98
CA HIS A 49 14.55 -5.33 18.35
C HIS A 49 14.08 -5.35 19.82
N ASP A 50 14.52 -4.39 20.63
CA ASP A 50 14.09 -4.25 22.03
C ASP A 50 12.62 -3.83 22.11
N GLN A 51 11.79 -4.70 22.70
CA GLN A 51 10.34 -4.52 22.73
C GLN A 51 9.91 -3.35 23.64
N ASP A 52 10.58 -3.13 24.76
CA ASP A 52 10.25 -2.03 25.69
C ASP A 52 10.51 -0.67 25.04
N ILE A 53 11.58 -0.58 24.24
CA ILE A 53 11.89 0.61 23.46
C ILE A 53 10.82 0.83 22.38
N LYS A 54 10.45 -0.22 21.64
CA LYS A 54 9.40 -0.14 20.60
C LYS A 54 8.05 0.29 21.16
N GLU A 55 7.64 -0.27 22.31
CA GLU A 55 6.38 0.08 22.97
C GLU A 55 6.38 1.52 23.48
N ARG A 56 7.52 2.00 23.98
CA ARG A 56 7.66 3.41 24.37
C ARG A 56 7.48 4.34 23.18
N PHE A 57 8.11 4.02 22.04
CA PHE A 57 7.92 4.78 20.81
C PHE A 57 6.46 4.73 20.34
N TYR A 58 5.85 3.54 20.33
CA TYR A 58 4.45 3.38 19.98
C TYR A 58 3.54 4.27 20.84
N ASN A 59 3.69 4.22 22.16
CA ASN A 59 2.84 4.98 23.08
C ASN A 59 3.05 6.50 22.95
N GLN A 60 4.29 6.95 22.70
CA GLN A 60 4.57 8.37 22.45
C GLN A 60 3.98 8.85 21.13
N MET A 61 3.97 7.99 20.13
CA MET A 61 3.61 8.33 18.75
C MET A 61 2.21 7.89 18.34
N GLN A 62 1.47 7.24 19.26
CA GLN A 62 0.18 6.62 18.99
C GLN A 62 -0.77 7.59 18.29
N LYS A 63 -0.82 8.84 18.75
CA LYS A 63 -1.70 9.86 18.16
C LYS A 63 -1.36 10.13 16.69
N VAL A 64 -0.08 10.17 16.32
CA VAL A 64 0.35 10.45 14.94
C VAL A 64 0.17 9.22 14.04
N ILE A 65 0.49 8.04 14.57
CA ILE A 65 0.24 6.76 13.89
C ILE A 65 -1.27 6.63 13.63
N SER A 66 -2.10 6.82 14.65
CA SER A 66 -3.55 6.74 14.52
C SER A 66 -4.15 7.83 13.64
N SER A 67 -3.58 9.05 13.58
CA SER A 67 -4.08 10.10 12.68
C SER A 67 -3.74 9.83 11.23
N GLY A 68 -2.55 9.29 10.93
CA GLY A 68 -2.20 8.93 9.56
C GLY A 68 -2.76 7.57 9.13
N ALA A 69 -3.31 6.78 10.05
CA ALA A 69 -4.11 5.57 9.81
C ALA A 69 -5.64 5.85 9.82
N GLY A 70 -6.07 7.12 9.87
CA GLY A 70 -7.46 7.53 10.08
C GLY A 70 -8.36 7.46 8.83
N GLU A 71 -9.68 7.52 9.04
CA GLU A 71 -10.70 7.55 7.97
C GLU A 71 -10.46 8.68 6.96
N ASP A 72 -9.94 9.84 7.40
CA ASP A 72 -9.67 10.99 6.54
C ASP A 72 -8.55 10.75 5.49
N THR A 73 -7.71 9.73 5.70
CA THR A 73 -6.61 9.40 4.78
C THR A 73 -6.95 8.26 3.82
N TYR A 74 -7.91 7.37 4.14
CA TYR A 74 -8.19 6.18 3.30
C TYR A 74 -9.67 5.86 3.09
N GLY A 75 -10.57 6.46 3.88
CA GLY A 75 -12.00 6.16 3.87
C GLY A 75 -12.68 6.46 2.54
N GLU A 76 -12.03 7.22 1.66
CA GLU A 76 -12.55 7.62 0.36
C GLU A 76 -12.11 6.73 -0.81
N LEU A 77 -11.18 5.79 -0.61
CA LEU A 77 -10.71 4.97 -1.74
C LEU A 77 -11.79 3.96 -2.17
N VAL A 78 -12.28 4.14 -3.39
CA VAL A 78 -13.26 3.28 -4.04
C VAL A 78 -12.73 2.84 -5.39
N ILE A 79 -12.67 1.51 -5.59
CA ILE A 79 -12.26 0.91 -6.86
C ILE A 79 -13.48 0.28 -7.51
N THR A 80 -14.00 0.92 -8.56
CA THR A 80 -15.19 0.45 -9.27
C THR A 80 -14.78 -0.30 -10.53
N TYR A 81 -15.14 -1.57 -10.63
CA TYR A 81 -14.97 -2.38 -11.83
C TYR A 81 -16.17 -2.22 -12.75
N HIS A 82 -15.92 -1.84 -14.01
CA HIS A 82 -16.93 -1.77 -15.08
C HIS A 82 -16.96 -3.05 -15.92
N ASN A 83 -15.83 -3.74 -15.99
CA ASN A 83 -15.68 -5.09 -16.53
C ASN A 83 -14.46 -5.75 -15.88
N VAL A 84 -13.95 -6.85 -16.45
CA VAL A 84 -12.82 -7.61 -15.87
C VAL A 84 -11.54 -6.77 -15.71
N SER A 85 -11.30 -5.81 -16.58
CA SER A 85 -10.06 -5.01 -16.62
C SER A 85 -10.27 -3.52 -16.41
N ASP A 86 -11.44 -2.98 -16.74
CA ASP A 86 -11.64 -1.53 -16.72
C ASP A 86 -12.18 -1.11 -15.37
N ILE A 87 -11.46 -0.18 -14.74
CA ILE A 87 -11.79 0.33 -13.42
C ILE A 87 -11.83 1.85 -13.40
N THR A 88 -12.56 2.38 -12.43
CA THR A 88 -12.38 3.75 -11.94
C THR A 88 -11.83 3.68 -10.52
N ILE A 89 -10.86 4.54 -10.23
CA ILE A 89 -10.30 4.79 -8.91
C ILE A 89 -10.83 6.16 -8.46
N ASP A 90 -11.74 6.17 -7.49
CA ASP A 90 -12.21 7.38 -6.82
C ASP A 90 -11.49 7.48 -5.46
N GLY A 91 -10.90 8.62 -5.13
CA GLY A 91 -10.23 8.84 -3.84
C GLY A 91 -9.31 10.05 -3.87
N PHE A 92 -9.00 10.62 -2.70
CA PHE A 92 -8.08 11.76 -2.55
C PHE A 92 -8.56 13.02 -3.29
N GLY A 93 -9.88 13.22 -3.38
CA GLY A 93 -10.48 14.34 -4.11
C GLY A 93 -10.41 14.24 -5.64
N GLU A 94 -9.90 13.13 -6.19
CA GLU A 94 -9.78 12.92 -7.63
C GLU A 94 -10.43 11.60 -8.09
N ARG A 95 -10.73 11.54 -9.38
CA ARG A 95 -11.28 10.37 -10.06
C ARG A 95 -10.46 10.07 -11.29
N HIS A 96 -9.97 8.83 -11.39
CA HIS A 96 -9.13 8.38 -12.50
C HIS A 96 -9.68 7.09 -13.10
N ASP A 97 -9.69 7.01 -14.42
CA ASP A 97 -9.94 5.74 -15.11
C ASP A 97 -8.63 4.97 -15.23
N GLY A 98 -8.67 3.67 -14.93
CA GLY A 98 -7.48 2.84 -14.82
C GLY A 98 -7.70 1.42 -15.36
N LYS A 99 -6.69 0.57 -15.12
CA LYS A 99 -6.74 -0.85 -15.47
C LYS A 99 -6.52 -1.73 -14.26
N ALA A 100 -7.30 -2.78 -14.15
CA ALA A 100 -7.12 -3.85 -13.19
C ALA A 100 -6.44 -5.05 -13.81
N TYR A 101 -5.47 -5.58 -13.08
CA TYR A 101 -4.83 -6.85 -13.37
C TYR A 101 -4.96 -7.76 -12.16
N LYS A 102 -4.92 -9.06 -12.43
CA LYS A 102 -4.86 -10.08 -11.39
C LYS A 102 -3.66 -10.97 -11.65
N LYS A 103 -2.80 -11.11 -10.65
CA LYS A 103 -1.69 -12.05 -10.63
C LYS A 103 -1.77 -12.84 -9.34
N ASP A 104 -2.10 -14.13 -9.46
CA ASP A 104 -2.31 -15.03 -8.33
C ASP A 104 -3.36 -14.50 -7.34
N ASP A 105 -2.95 -14.24 -6.10
CA ASP A 105 -3.75 -13.67 -5.02
C ASP A 105 -3.66 -12.13 -4.95
N VAL A 106 -2.98 -11.48 -5.89
CA VAL A 106 -2.81 -10.02 -5.93
C VAL A 106 -3.70 -9.38 -7.00
N LEU A 107 -4.47 -8.37 -6.59
CA LEU A 107 -5.15 -7.41 -7.44
C LEU A 107 -4.23 -6.19 -7.61
N ILE A 108 -4.10 -5.72 -8.83
CA ILE A 108 -3.27 -4.57 -9.19
C ILE A 108 -4.18 -3.57 -9.89
N TRP A 109 -4.29 -2.36 -9.35
CA TRP A 109 -5.07 -1.26 -9.91
C TRP A 109 -4.11 -0.17 -10.37
N GLU A 110 -3.89 -0.13 -11.67
CA GLU A 110 -2.97 0.79 -12.33
C GLU A 110 -3.68 2.10 -12.68
N TYR A 111 -3.10 3.21 -12.27
CA TYR A 111 -3.48 4.54 -12.72
C TYR A 111 -2.93 4.81 -14.13
N PRO A 112 -3.56 5.72 -14.90
CA PRO A 112 -3.20 5.94 -16.30
C PRO A 112 -1.90 6.75 -16.51
N TYR A 113 -1.40 7.45 -15.48
CA TYR A 113 -0.26 8.36 -15.60
C TYR A 113 1.00 7.79 -14.95
N LYS A 114 2.14 7.91 -15.63
CA LYS A 114 3.46 7.65 -15.02
C LYS A 114 3.89 8.86 -14.23
N LEU A 115 4.49 8.62 -13.06
CA LEU A 115 5.02 9.69 -12.22
C LEU A 115 6.53 9.59 -12.12
N LYS A 116 7.18 10.74 -12.02
CA LYS A 116 8.63 10.86 -11.93
C LYS A 116 9.00 11.37 -10.54
N SER A 117 9.94 10.70 -9.89
CA SER A 117 10.54 11.16 -8.64
C SER A 117 12.05 11.23 -8.78
N TYR A 118 12.65 12.17 -8.06
CA TYR A 118 14.09 12.31 -7.92
C TYR A 118 14.44 11.76 -6.55
N GLY A 119 15.09 10.61 -6.51
CA GLY A 119 15.48 9.94 -5.25
C GLY A 119 16.98 9.66 -5.21
N TRP A 120 17.53 9.55 -4.01
CA TRP A 120 18.90 9.07 -3.77
C TRP A 120 18.87 7.65 -3.17
N ALA A 121 19.78 6.78 -3.61
CA ALA A 121 20.08 5.50 -2.94
C ALA A 121 20.62 5.78 -1.50
N PRO A 122 20.30 4.96 -0.46
CA PRO A 122 19.99 3.52 -0.47
C PRO A 122 18.54 3.12 -0.11
N TYR A 123 17.58 4.04 -0.05
CA TYR A 123 16.20 3.74 0.38
C TYR A 123 15.29 3.23 -0.74
N SER A 124 15.86 2.88 -1.88
CA SER A 124 15.15 2.39 -3.06
C SER A 124 14.47 1.04 -2.85
N SER A 125 14.91 0.25 -1.86
CA SER A 125 14.25 -0.97 -1.42
C SER A 125 12.85 -0.73 -0.83
N LEU A 126 12.53 0.52 -0.50
CA LEU A 126 11.25 0.97 0.04
C LEU A 126 10.39 1.69 -1.01
N TRP A 127 10.86 1.80 -2.26
CA TRP A 127 10.09 2.41 -3.35
C TRP A 127 8.92 1.52 -3.80
N PRO A 128 7.92 2.09 -4.51
CA PRO A 128 6.80 1.32 -5.06
C PRO A 128 7.29 0.13 -5.87
N ILE A 129 6.51 -0.96 -5.93
CA ILE A 129 6.98 -2.25 -6.47
C ILE A 129 7.34 -2.19 -7.97
N ASN A 130 6.83 -1.21 -8.72
CA ASN A 130 7.00 -1.12 -10.17
C ASN A 130 7.59 0.24 -10.58
N TYR A 131 8.92 0.34 -10.64
CA TYR A 131 9.65 1.52 -11.07
C TYR A 131 10.78 1.20 -12.05
N GLU A 132 11.14 2.19 -12.85
CA GLU A 132 12.30 2.21 -13.73
C GLU A 132 13.24 3.34 -13.26
N VAL A 133 14.54 3.05 -13.19
CA VAL A 133 15.57 4.06 -12.91
C VAL A 133 16.20 4.51 -14.22
N LEU A 134 16.10 5.80 -14.52
CA LEU A 134 16.63 6.44 -15.70
C LEU A 134 17.82 7.33 -15.33
N PRO A 135 18.95 7.24 -16.04
CA PRO A 135 20.03 8.20 -15.87
C PRO A 135 19.64 9.55 -16.49
N MET A 136 19.75 10.62 -15.71
CA MET A 136 19.53 11.99 -16.15
C MET A 136 20.85 12.77 -16.14
N PRO A 137 21.33 13.27 -17.29
CA PRO A 137 22.52 14.08 -17.33
C PRO A 137 22.28 15.44 -16.66
N LEU A 138 23.20 15.83 -15.76
CA LEU A 138 23.28 17.12 -15.09
C LEU A 138 24.61 17.82 -15.44
N THR A 139 24.71 19.11 -15.12
CA THR A 139 25.95 19.89 -15.32
C THR A 139 27.14 19.35 -14.51
N SER A 140 26.88 18.62 -13.42
CA SER A 140 27.90 17.99 -12.55
C SER A 140 28.12 16.50 -12.80
N GLY A 141 27.44 15.87 -13.77
CA GLY A 141 27.54 14.43 -14.03
C GLY A 141 26.20 13.80 -14.41
N TYR A 142 25.87 12.64 -13.83
CA TYR A 142 24.58 11.97 -14.01
C TYR A 142 23.86 11.89 -12.65
N SER A 143 22.54 12.12 -12.66
CA SER A 143 21.61 11.85 -11.57
C SER A 143 20.70 10.69 -11.96
N GLU A 144 19.95 10.15 -11.00
CA GLU A 144 18.93 9.14 -11.24
C GLU A 144 17.54 9.79 -11.19
N VAL A 145 16.69 9.39 -12.13
CA VAL A 145 15.26 9.71 -12.17
C VAL A 145 14.50 8.42 -12.09
N ILE A 146 13.53 8.34 -11.19
CA ILE A 146 12.71 7.15 -11.01
C ILE A 146 11.38 7.43 -11.68
N GLU A 147 11.05 6.67 -12.72
CA GLU A 147 9.71 6.66 -13.28
C GLU A 147 8.94 5.47 -12.75
N TYR A 148 7.71 5.66 -12.31
CA TYR A 148 6.88 4.54 -11.87
C TYR A 148 5.42 4.74 -12.26
N ASN A 149 4.74 3.61 -12.49
CA ASN A 149 3.29 3.59 -12.64
C ASN A 149 2.74 3.48 -11.21
N PRO A 150 2.02 4.49 -10.71
CA PRO A 150 1.36 4.34 -9.42
C PRO A 150 0.33 3.23 -9.59
N CYS A 151 0.52 2.18 -8.81
CA CYS A 151 -0.37 1.04 -8.76
C CYS A 151 -0.78 0.85 -7.31
N ILE A 152 -2.06 0.59 -7.11
CA ILE A 152 -2.59 0.17 -5.82
C ILE A 152 -2.66 -1.36 -5.85
N PHE A 153 -2.02 -2.00 -4.89
CA PHE A 153 -1.96 -3.45 -4.78
C PHE A 153 -2.85 -3.90 -3.64
N ALA A 154 -3.73 -4.88 -3.90
CA ALA A 154 -4.51 -5.51 -2.84
C ALA A 154 -4.33 -7.03 -2.87
N LYS A 155 -4.14 -7.63 -1.70
CA LYS A 155 -3.99 -9.08 -1.55
C LYS A 155 -5.32 -9.72 -1.18
N ARG A 156 -5.70 -10.76 -1.91
CA ARG A 156 -6.86 -11.60 -1.59
C ARG A 156 -6.42 -12.74 -0.66
N SER A 157 -7.02 -12.82 0.52
CA SER A 157 -6.75 -13.88 1.49
C SER A 157 -8.05 -14.31 2.14
N ASN A 158 -8.32 -15.63 2.16
CA ASN A 158 -9.53 -16.20 2.78
C ASN A 158 -10.84 -15.53 2.30
N GLY A 159 -10.94 -15.24 1.01
CA GLY A 159 -12.12 -14.60 0.41
C GLY A 159 -12.25 -13.09 0.67
N ARG A 160 -11.35 -12.50 1.46
CA ARG A 160 -11.30 -11.07 1.75
C ARG A 160 -10.21 -10.40 0.92
N VAL A 161 -10.31 -9.08 0.74
CA VAL A 161 -9.33 -8.27 0.00
C VAL A 161 -8.71 -7.30 0.98
N TYR A 162 -7.39 -7.23 0.99
CA TYR A 162 -6.61 -6.42 1.91
C TYR A 162 -5.67 -5.51 1.14
N LEU A 163 -5.80 -4.21 1.36
CA LEU A 163 -4.87 -3.22 0.87
C LEU A 163 -3.73 -3.07 1.90
N PRO A 164 -2.51 -3.57 1.63
CA PRO A 164 -1.40 -3.42 2.56
C PRO A 164 -0.94 -1.97 2.59
N MET A 165 -0.73 -1.42 3.77
CA MET A 165 -0.34 -0.04 3.99
C MET A 165 0.96 0.00 4.77
N ILE A 166 1.82 0.96 4.45
CA ILE A 166 3.05 1.19 5.21
C ILE A 166 3.16 2.67 5.48
N GLN A 167 2.92 3.08 6.71
CA GLN A 167 3.14 4.44 7.19
C GLN A 167 4.58 4.60 7.66
N ARG A 168 5.29 5.60 7.15
CA ARG A 168 6.67 5.94 7.55
C ARG A 168 6.69 7.25 8.30
N LEU A 169 7.25 7.23 9.49
CA LEU A 169 7.41 8.37 10.38
C LEU A 169 8.89 8.62 10.63
N VAL A 170 9.40 9.74 10.15
CA VAL A 170 10.77 10.17 10.47
C VAL A 170 10.72 11.10 11.68
N LEU A 171 11.36 10.67 12.76
CA LEU A 171 11.57 11.44 13.96
C LEU A 171 12.99 11.99 13.93
N SER A 172 13.12 13.30 14.06
CA SER A 172 14.43 13.91 14.29
C SER A 172 14.43 14.62 15.64
N TYR A 173 15.48 14.34 16.41
CA TYR A 173 15.75 15.00 17.67
C TYR A 173 16.74 16.14 17.42
N PHE A 174 16.28 17.23 16.80
CA PHE A 174 17.08 18.45 16.73
C PHE A 174 17.11 19.12 18.11
N TYR A 175 18.32 19.34 18.63
CA TYR A 175 18.70 20.25 19.73
C TYR A 175 17.74 20.39 20.93
N SER A 176 18.22 19.91 22.08
CA SER A 176 17.92 20.31 23.47
C SER A 176 16.52 20.17 24.09
N ASP A 177 15.43 19.99 23.34
CA ASP A 177 14.08 20.09 23.96
C ASP A 177 13.41 18.77 24.39
N ASN A 178 14.12 17.63 24.34
CA ASN A 178 13.61 16.31 24.77
C ASN A 178 12.26 15.88 24.13
N GLN A 179 11.76 16.58 23.12
CA GLN A 179 10.57 16.21 22.38
C GLN A 179 10.94 15.88 20.93
N PRO A 180 10.59 14.67 20.43
CA PRO A 180 10.76 14.36 19.03
C PRO A 180 9.87 15.27 18.21
N ASN A 181 10.46 15.98 17.26
CA ASN A 181 9.67 16.58 16.20
C ASN A 181 9.37 15.47 15.19
N VAL A 182 8.07 15.29 14.92
CA VAL A 182 7.61 14.35 13.89
C VAL A 182 7.60 15.10 12.59
N TYR A 183 8.49 14.73 11.68
CA TYR A 183 8.65 15.53 10.48
C TYR A 183 7.66 15.11 9.40
N ARG A 184 7.37 13.81 9.24
CA ARG A 184 6.74 13.30 8.00
C ARG A 184 5.94 12.02 8.23
N THR A 185 4.85 11.86 7.49
CA THR A 185 4.05 10.63 7.36
C THR A 185 4.01 10.26 5.88
N GLN A 186 4.37 9.03 5.51
CA GLN A 186 4.22 8.54 4.13
C GLN A 186 3.54 7.19 4.13
N ASP A 187 2.49 7.03 3.34
CA ASP A 187 1.67 5.83 3.33
C ASP A 187 1.79 5.08 2.00
N ASN A 188 2.38 3.88 2.03
CA ASN A 188 2.51 3.04 0.84
C ASN A 188 1.14 2.50 0.40
N ASN A 189 0.91 2.40 -0.92
CA ASN A 189 -0.39 2.20 -1.61
C ASN A 189 -1.35 3.39 -1.65
N VAL A 190 -1.02 4.53 -1.02
CA VAL A 190 -1.67 5.81 -1.25
C VAL A 190 -0.70 6.79 -1.89
N TYR A 191 -1.15 7.41 -2.96
CA TYR A 191 -0.31 8.34 -3.69
C TYR A 191 -0.43 9.74 -3.12
N ASP A 192 0.59 10.19 -2.39
CA ASP A 192 0.71 11.59 -1.98
C ASP A 192 1.46 12.39 -3.06
N TYR A 193 0.70 13.10 -3.90
CA TYR A 193 1.24 13.96 -4.95
C TYR A 193 2.09 15.13 -4.41
N SER A 194 1.87 15.55 -3.16
CA SER A 194 2.62 16.66 -2.56
C SER A 194 4.08 16.32 -2.27
N PHE A 195 4.41 15.02 -2.29
CA PHE A 195 5.74 14.52 -1.95
C PHE A 195 6.78 14.70 -3.06
N HIS A 196 6.35 14.87 -4.32
CA HIS A 196 7.26 14.99 -5.47
C HIS A 196 8.08 16.27 -5.48
N ASP A 197 7.62 17.29 -4.77
CA ASP A 197 8.21 18.63 -4.76
C ASP A 197 9.16 18.86 -3.58
N GLN A 198 9.45 17.84 -2.76
CA GLN A 198 10.19 17.97 -1.49
C GLN A 198 11.51 17.17 -1.53
N PRO A 199 12.62 17.71 -2.08
CA PRO A 199 13.88 16.99 -2.31
C PRO A 199 14.75 16.73 -1.06
N GLU A 200 14.19 16.67 0.14
CA GLU A 200 14.98 16.75 1.38
C GLU A 200 14.76 15.54 2.30
N PHE A 201 15.54 14.46 2.14
CA PHE A 201 15.53 13.33 3.07
C PHE A 201 16.95 12.87 3.38
N TYR A 202 17.60 13.52 4.35
CA TYR A 202 18.82 13.01 4.98
C TYR A 202 18.47 12.64 6.42
N MET A 203 18.55 11.35 6.76
CA MET A 203 18.57 10.92 8.16
C MET A 203 19.98 11.18 8.71
N THR A 204 20.04 11.82 9.87
CA THR A 204 21.25 11.99 10.67
C THR A 204 21.34 10.90 11.74
N GLU A 205 22.49 10.77 12.42
CA GLU A 205 22.68 9.81 13.51
C GLU A 205 21.66 9.96 14.66
N ASN A 206 21.02 11.14 14.76
CA ASN A 206 20.02 11.46 15.78
C ASN A 206 18.58 11.13 15.34
N ASP A 207 18.40 10.60 14.14
CA ASP A 207 17.08 10.35 13.59
C ASP A 207 16.63 8.92 13.84
N THR A 208 15.33 8.75 14.07
CA THR A 208 14.67 7.47 14.22
C THR A 208 13.58 7.35 13.16
N LEU A 209 13.66 6.32 12.32
CA LEU A 209 12.61 5.98 11.39
C LEU A 209 11.68 4.96 12.05
N VAL A 210 10.41 5.31 12.16
CA VAL A 210 9.35 4.42 12.63
C VAL A 210 8.51 4.02 11.42
N VAL A 211 8.33 2.71 11.23
CA VAL A 211 7.54 2.14 10.15
C VAL A 211 6.36 1.40 10.78
N TYR A 212 5.15 1.81 10.43
CA TYR A 212 3.92 1.16 10.84
C TYR A 212 3.30 0.46 9.63
N GLU A 213 3.32 -0.87 9.65
CA GLU A 213 2.81 -1.74 8.60
C GLU A 213 1.42 -2.24 9.00
N TYR A 214 0.39 -1.98 8.23
CA TYR A 214 -0.98 -2.44 8.50
C TYR A 214 -1.68 -2.81 7.19
N ALA A 215 -2.95 -3.18 7.25
CA ALA A 215 -3.74 -3.37 6.04
C ALA A 215 -5.14 -2.76 6.22
N ILE A 216 -5.79 -2.46 5.10
CA ILE A 216 -7.19 -2.06 5.07
C ILE A 216 -7.97 -3.18 4.40
N GLU A 217 -8.90 -3.79 5.14
CA GLU A 217 -9.85 -4.72 4.56
C GLU A 217 -10.80 -3.93 3.64
N MET A 218 -10.97 -4.43 2.42
CA MET A 218 -11.85 -3.86 1.42
C MET A 218 -13.07 -4.75 1.22
N LYS A 219 -14.24 -4.14 1.24
CA LYS A 219 -15.52 -4.82 1.07
C LYS A 219 -16.03 -4.64 -0.35
N LYS A 220 -16.43 -5.75 -0.98
CA LYS A 220 -17.13 -5.73 -2.26
C LYS A 220 -18.57 -5.25 -2.05
N GLN A 221 -19.02 -4.30 -2.85
CA GLN A 221 -20.39 -3.78 -2.92
C GLN A 221 -20.96 -3.96 -4.33
#